data_AF-A0A6L9E9J0-F1
#
_entry.id   AF-A0A6L9E9J0-F1
#
_cell.length_a   1.000
_cell.length_b   1.000
_cell.length_c   1.000
_cell.angle_alpha   90.00
_cell.angle_beta   90.00
_cell.angle_gamma   90.00
#
_symmetry.space_group_name_H-M   'P 1'
#
loop_
_entity.id
_entity.type
_entity.pdbx_description
1 polymer ?
#
loop_
_entity_poly.entity_id
_entity_poly.type
_entity_poly.pdbx_seq_one_letter_code
_entity_poly.pdbx_strand_id
1 'polypeptide(L)'
;MSISANGFTRAAPSSFTVLSNLVSETFTNLFAPQTGGFGEPAGGPFTKFSFADGDVTESETDWDIAFRSTTIAVNGGQVTGTNDEPARNGNAAAAIENGTFDDITSASGLTFVQDADGAFGIPTGSDSGWYNYNFMTNIVAPIPGKILVFRTADGKYAKVEILSYYEDAPANPDPDTNAARYFTFKYVYNPNEGETSLAE
;
A
#
# COMPACT_ATOMS: atom_id res chain seq x y z
N MET A 1 -29.55 20.67 -17.47
CA MET A 1 -29.60 19.28 -17.96
C MET A 1 -30.70 18.57 -17.17
N SER A 2 -31.55 17.77 -17.80
CA SER A 2 -32.62 17.03 -17.12
C SER A 2 -32.33 15.55 -17.18
N ILE A 3 -32.44 14.87 -16.04
CA ILE A 3 -32.29 13.41 -15.98
C ILE A 3 -33.71 12.84 -16.03
N SER A 4 -33.92 11.88 -16.94
CA SER A 4 -35.16 11.13 -17.03
C SER A 4 -34.88 9.67 -16.73
N ALA A 5 -35.49 9.15 -15.67
CA ALA A 5 -35.45 7.74 -15.30
C ALA A 5 -36.83 7.32 -14.79
N ASN A 6 -37.30 6.13 -15.17
CA ASN A 6 -38.61 5.58 -14.78
C ASN A 6 -39.81 6.53 -15.01
N GLY A 7 -39.78 7.33 -16.07
CA GLY A 7 -40.85 8.26 -16.42
C GLY A 7 -40.89 9.57 -15.62
N PHE A 8 -39.90 9.82 -14.75
CA PHE A 8 -39.79 11.08 -14.02
C PHE A 8 -38.62 11.91 -14.57
N THR A 9 -38.90 13.17 -14.90
CA THR A 9 -37.88 14.14 -15.32
C THR A 9 -37.66 15.16 -14.21
N ARG A 10 -36.44 15.26 -13.70
CA ARG A 10 -36.04 16.28 -12.73
C ARG A 10 -34.98 17.20 -13.30
N ALA A 11 -35.05 18.48 -12.95
CA ALA A 11 -33.94 19.39 -13.14
C ALA A 11 -32.76 18.92 -12.29
N ALA A 12 -31.66 18.55 -12.94
CA ALA A 12 -30.41 18.25 -12.28
C ALA A 12 -29.57 19.53 -12.20
N PRO A 13 -28.76 19.72 -11.13
CA PRO A 13 -27.69 20.71 -11.16
C PRO A 13 -26.80 20.49 -12.39
N SER A 14 -26.08 21.53 -12.81
CA SER A 14 -25.39 21.62 -14.10
C SER A 14 -24.34 20.53 -14.37
N SER A 15 -23.97 19.73 -13.37
CA SER A 15 -23.16 18.52 -13.51
C SER A 15 -23.52 17.49 -12.43
N PHE A 16 -23.47 16.22 -12.79
CA PHE A 16 -23.41 15.10 -11.85
C PHE A 16 -22.31 14.16 -12.36
N THR A 17 -21.49 13.63 -11.45
CA THR A 17 -20.44 12.67 -11.79
C THR A 17 -20.93 11.28 -11.41
N VAL A 18 -20.82 10.33 -12.34
CA VAL A 18 -21.04 8.92 -12.03
C VAL A 18 -19.72 8.37 -11.51
N LEU A 19 -19.72 7.87 -10.27
CA LEU A 19 -18.54 7.27 -9.65
C LEU A 19 -18.41 5.81 -10.08
N SER A 20 -17.17 5.38 -10.31
CA SER A 20 -16.79 3.98 -10.45
C SER A 20 -16.86 3.27 -9.09
N ASN A 21 -17.09 1.96 -9.12
CA ASN A 21 -17.02 1.15 -7.90
C ASN A 21 -15.60 1.14 -7.33
N LEU A 22 -15.50 0.99 -6.01
CA LEU A 22 -14.23 0.67 -5.36
C LEU A 22 -13.78 -0.74 -5.80
N VAL A 23 -12.46 -0.92 -5.86
CA VAL A 23 -11.82 -2.22 -6.09
C VAL A 23 -11.45 -2.79 -4.73
N SER A 24 -11.94 -3.98 -4.38
CA SER A 24 -11.57 -4.71 -3.14
C SER A 24 -11.01 -6.07 -3.54
N GLU A 25 -9.74 -6.30 -3.29
CA GLU A 25 -9.02 -7.50 -3.77
C GLU A 25 -7.98 -7.97 -2.74
N THR A 26 -7.52 -9.20 -2.89
CA THR A 26 -6.36 -9.75 -2.17
C THR A 26 -5.27 -10.09 -3.16
N PHE A 27 -4.07 -9.52 -2.96
CA PHE A 27 -2.89 -9.88 -3.71
C PHE A 27 -2.05 -10.87 -2.89
N THR A 28 -1.62 -11.95 -3.53
CA THR A 28 -0.87 -13.04 -2.88
C THR A 28 0.52 -13.17 -3.46
N ASN A 29 1.49 -13.54 -2.62
CA ASN A 29 2.84 -13.92 -3.03
C ASN A 29 3.61 -12.82 -3.81
N LEU A 30 3.43 -11.54 -3.47
CA LEU A 30 4.28 -10.47 -4.00
C LEU A 30 5.69 -10.62 -3.44
N PHE A 31 6.63 -11.02 -4.29
CA PHE A 31 8.02 -11.20 -3.90
C PHE A 31 8.76 -9.86 -3.74
N ALA A 32 9.41 -9.65 -2.60
CA ALA A 32 10.10 -8.41 -2.22
C ALA A 32 11.61 -8.65 -2.01
N PRO A 33 12.39 -8.86 -3.09
CA PRO A 33 13.78 -9.28 -3.02
C PRO A 33 14.68 -8.22 -2.38
N GLN A 34 15.68 -8.64 -1.61
CA GLN A 34 16.75 -7.75 -1.11
C GLN A 34 18.10 -8.44 -1.25
N THR A 35 19.09 -7.68 -1.70
CA THR A 35 20.52 -8.04 -1.66
C THR A 35 21.23 -7.24 -0.56
N GLY A 36 22.35 -7.78 -0.05
CA GLY A 36 23.04 -7.17 1.09
C GLY A 36 22.21 -7.18 2.38
N GLY A 37 22.50 -6.24 3.28
CA GLY A 37 22.01 -6.24 4.67
C GLY A 37 22.97 -6.96 5.62
N PHE A 38 22.60 -7.04 6.90
CA PHE A 38 23.40 -7.69 7.98
C PHE A 38 24.85 -7.16 8.09
N GLY A 39 25.02 -5.83 8.02
CA GLY A 39 26.33 -5.17 8.09
C GLY A 39 26.84 -4.67 6.75
N GLU A 40 26.28 -5.16 5.64
CA GLU A 40 26.48 -4.62 4.30
C GLU A 40 25.35 -3.66 3.92
N PRO A 41 25.58 -2.68 3.01
CA PRO A 41 24.52 -1.82 2.49
C PRO A 41 23.36 -2.64 1.91
N ALA A 42 22.13 -2.31 2.30
CA ALA A 42 20.94 -2.92 1.72
C ALA A 42 20.75 -2.41 0.27
N GLY A 43 20.47 -3.34 -0.65
CA GLY A 43 20.22 -3.06 -2.06
C GLY A 43 19.29 -4.08 -2.71
N GLY A 44 19.31 -4.13 -4.04
CA GLY A 44 18.40 -4.95 -4.83
C GLY A 44 17.10 -4.22 -5.16
N PRO A 45 16.41 -4.67 -6.22
CA PRO A 45 15.27 -3.96 -6.77
C PRO A 45 14.10 -3.95 -5.78
N PHE A 46 13.33 -2.87 -5.80
CA PHE A 46 11.99 -2.89 -5.23
C PHE A 46 11.00 -3.47 -6.24
N THR A 47 10.09 -4.32 -5.77
CA THR A 47 8.95 -4.77 -6.56
C THR A 47 7.84 -3.72 -6.46
N LYS A 48 7.59 -3.02 -7.56
CA LYS A 48 6.60 -1.93 -7.67
C LYS A 48 5.18 -2.50 -7.87
N PHE A 49 4.17 -1.86 -7.30
CA PHE A 49 2.76 -2.21 -7.41
C PHE A 49 1.91 -0.98 -7.77
N SER A 50 0.94 -1.17 -8.66
CA SER A 50 -0.03 -0.16 -9.11
C SER A 50 -1.42 -0.54 -8.62
N PHE A 51 -2.07 0.30 -7.83
CA PHE A 51 -3.44 0.02 -7.38
C PHE A 51 -4.45 0.13 -8.52
N ALA A 52 -4.17 0.98 -9.52
CA ALA A 52 -5.01 1.14 -10.70
C ALA A 52 -5.02 -0.12 -11.57
N ASP A 53 -3.87 -0.78 -11.72
CA ASP A 53 -3.74 -2.03 -12.48
C ASP A 53 -4.07 -3.25 -11.62
N GLY A 54 -3.93 -3.14 -10.29
CA GLY A 54 -4.09 -4.25 -9.35
C GLY A 54 -2.97 -5.29 -9.45
N ASP A 55 -1.81 -4.91 -9.98
CA ASP A 55 -0.70 -5.83 -10.25
C ASP A 55 0.68 -5.18 -10.07
N VAL A 56 1.71 -6.02 -10.07
CA VAL A 56 3.11 -5.58 -10.14
C VAL A 56 3.41 -4.94 -11.48
N THR A 57 4.34 -3.99 -11.49
CA THR A 57 4.63 -3.19 -12.68
C THR A 57 6.11 -2.90 -12.82
N GLU A 58 6.61 -2.92 -14.05
CA GLU A 58 7.95 -2.46 -14.38
C GLU A 58 7.97 -0.97 -14.76
N SER A 59 6.81 -0.29 -14.81
CA SER A 59 6.74 1.13 -15.19
C SER A 59 7.58 2.00 -14.26
N GLU A 60 8.35 2.92 -14.85
CA GLU A 60 9.17 3.86 -14.08
C GLU A 60 8.31 4.93 -13.38
N THR A 61 7.11 5.20 -13.89
CA THR A 61 6.21 6.25 -13.38
C THR A 61 4.92 5.70 -12.79
N ASP A 62 4.40 4.62 -13.36
CA ASP A 62 3.05 4.13 -13.07
C ASP A 62 3.11 3.08 -11.96
N TRP A 63 3.48 3.53 -10.76
CA TRP A 63 3.51 2.72 -9.55
C TRP A 63 3.17 3.59 -8.34
N ASP A 64 2.58 2.98 -7.31
CA ASP A 64 2.10 3.69 -6.12
C ASP A 64 2.93 3.35 -4.88
N ILE A 65 3.18 2.06 -4.69
CA ILE A 65 3.97 1.51 -3.58
C ILE A 65 4.97 0.51 -4.12
N ALA A 66 6.08 0.31 -3.41
CA ALA A 66 7.07 -0.68 -3.81
C ALA A 66 7.64 -1.42 -2.59
N PHE A 67 7.89 -2.71 -2.74
CA PHE A 67 8.28 -3.60 -1.66
C PHE A 67 9.71 -4.08 -1.77
N ARG A 68 10.43 -4.09 -0.65
CA ARG A 68 11.76 -4.71 -0.53
C ARG A 68 12.01 -5.19 0.88
N SER A 69 12.22 -6.49 1.08
CA SER A 69 12.29 -7.06 2.43
C SER A 69 11.08 -6.58 3.25
N THR A 70 11.25 -6.08 4.47
CA THR A 70 10.14 -5.52 5.25
C THR A 70 9.77 -4.07 4.91
N THR A 71 10.47 -3.45 3.96
CA THR A 71 10.30 -2.04 3.58
C THR A 71 9.17 -1.89 2.57
N ILE A 72 8.34 -0.87 2.77
CA ILE A 72 7.34 -0.41 1.81
C ILE A 72 7.64 1.07 1.51
N ALA A 73 8.05 1.34 0.27
CA ALA A 73 8.26 2.68 -0.26
C ALA A 73 6.98 3.22 -0.91
N VAL A 74 6.83 4.54 -0.96
CA VAL A 74 5.74 5.21 -1.70
C VAL A 74 6.31 6.00 -2.87
N ASN A 75 5.61 6.04 -4.01
CA ASN A 75 5.99 6.88 -5.15
C ASN A 75 5.72 8.37 -4.92
N GLY A 76 6.39 8.96 -3.94
CA GLY A 76 6.33 10.38 -3.69
C GLY A 76 7.39 10.85 -2.71
N GLY A 77 7.72 12.13 -2.80
CA GLY A 77 8.81 12.72 -2.03
C GLY A 77 10.17 12.46 -2.65
N GLN A 78 11.13 11.97 -1.87
CA GLN A 78 12.52 11.73 -2.31
C GLN A 78 12.96 10.31 -1.97
N VAL A 79 13.93 9.79 -2.73
CA VAL A 79 14.59 8.52 -2.39
C VAL A 79 15.27 8.64 -1.03
N THR A 80 15.28 7.55 -0.26
CA THR A 80 15.74 7.59 1.14
C THR A 80 17.25 7.40 1.30
N GLY A 81 17.94 7.03 0.21
CA GLY A 81 19.40 6.90 0.16
C GLY A 81 19.89 5.45 0.24
N THR A 82 18.99 4.47 0.14
CA THR A 82 19.36 3.07 -0.05
C THR A 82 19.62 2.76 -1.52
N ASN A 83 20.42 1.73 -1.81
CA ASN A 83 20.78 1.39 -3.19
C ASN A 83 19.55 0.92 -3.97
N ASP A 84 19.54 1.12 -5.29
CA ASP A 84 18.53 0.59 -6.22
C ASP A 84 17.07 1.01 -5.93
N GLU A 85 16.86 2.16 -5.29
CA GLU A 85 15.52 2.73 -5.12
C GLU A 85 14.93 3.25 -6.44
N PRO A 86 13.65 3.00 -6.73
CA PRO A 86 12.98 3.61 -7.86
C PRO A 86 12.86 5.12 -7.68
N ALA A 87 12.95 5.89 -8.76
CA ALA A 87 12.80 7.33 -8.68
C ALA A 87 11.41 7.71 -8.16
N ARG A 88 11.33 8.62 -7.18
CA ARG A 88 10.05 9.19 -6.72
C ARG A 88 9.59 10.26 -7.70
N ASN A 89 8.54 9.98 -8.46
CA ASN A 89 8.02 10.85 -9.51
C ASN A 89 6.50 11.06 -9.44
N GLY A 90 5.84 10.47 -8.45
CA GLY A 90 4.44 10.71 -8.13
C GLY A 90 4.22 11.58 -6.90
N ASN A 91 2.96 11.63 -6.46
CA ASN A 91 2.51 12.31 -5.26
C ASN A 91 2.10 11.34 -4.13
N ALA A 92 2.53 10.08 -4.21
CA ALA A 92 2.10 9.06 -3.26
C ALA A 92 2.62 9.35 -1.85
N ALA A 93 1.86 8.93 -0.85
CA ALA A 93 2.13 9.17 0.56
C ALA A 93 1.37 8.15 1.41
N ALA A 94 1.83 7.85 2.62
CA ALA A 94 1.21 6.88 3.52
C ALA A 94 0.76 7.50 4.85
N ALA A 95 -0.30 6.96 5.42
CA ALA A 95 -0.75 7.13 6.79
C ALA A 95 -0.91 5.75 7.43
N ILE A 96 -0.77 5.65 8.75
CA ILE A 96 -0.90 4.40 9.50
C ILE A 96 -2.01 4.58 10.53
N GLU A 97 -3.09 3.85 10.34
CA GLU A 97 -4.26 3.90 11.21
C GLU A 97 -4.35 2.65 12.08
N ASN A 98 -4.96 2.80 13.26
CA ASN A 98 -5.24 1.70 14.18
C ASN A 98 -6.74 1.39 14.14
N GLY A 99 -7.10 0.14 13.85
CA GLY A 99 -8.48 -0.31 13.78
C GLY A 99 -8.60 -1.58 12.97
N THR A 100 -9.82 -2.08 12.77
CA THR A 100 -10.02 -3.15 11.79
C THR A 100 -10.00 -2.58 10.38
N PHE A 101 -9.80 -3.43 9.37
CA PHE A 101 -9.88 -3.01 7.97
C PHE A 101 -11.22 -2.34 7.65
N ASP A 102 -12.31 -2.86 8.22
CA ASP A 102 -13.68 -2.37 7.98
C ASP A 102 -13.93 -1.02 8.66
N ASP A 103 -13.29 -0.74 9.79
CA ASP A 103 -13.43 0.54 10.51
C ASP A 103 -12.81 1.72 9.72
N ILE A 104 -11.74 1.46 8.97
CA ILE A 104 -11.06 2.48 8.17
C ILE A 104 -11.80 2.68 6.85
N THR A 105 -12.79 3.56 6.90
CA THR A 105 -13.74 3.80 5.79
C THR A 105 -13.45 5.07 4.99
N SER A 106 -12.48 5.89 5.37
CA SER A 106 -12.13 7.11 4.64
C SER A 106 -10.69 7.56 4.84
N ALA A 107 -10.11 8.15 3.81
CA ALA A 107 -8.83 8.86 3.84
C ALA A 107 -8.95 10.33 4.30
N SER A 108 -10.17 10.84 4.51
CA SER A 108 -10.40 12.24 4.88
C SER A 108 -9.83 12.55 6.26
N GLY A 109 -9.04 13.61 6.36
CA GLY A 109 -8.47 14.09 7.63
C GLY A 109 -7.23 13.33 8.09
N LEU A 110 -6.76 12.33 7.34
CA LEU A 110 -5.52 11.62 7.65
C LEU A 110 -4.30 12.49 7.33
N THR A 111 -3.24 12.33 8.14
CA THR A 111 -1.95 12.96 7.88
C THR A 111 -1.08 12.00 7.09
N PHE A 112 -0.76 12.38 5.86
CA PHE A 112 0.05 11.56 4.96
C PHE A 112 1.52 12.00 4.96
N VAL A 113 2.41 11.01 4.95
CA VAL A 113 3.87 11.18 4.93
C VAL A 113 4.43 10.56 3.65
N GLN A 114 5.25 11.32 2.93
CA GLN A 114 5.99 10.84 1.76
C GLN A 114 7.34 10.27 2.19
N ASP A 115 8.01 9.56 1.29
CA ASP A 115 9.43 9.23 1.50
C ASP A 115 10.27 10.52 1.47
N ALA A 116 11.35 10.53 2.24
CA ALA A 116 12.27 11.65 2.36
C ALA A 116 13.71 11.15 2.49
N ASP A 117 14.68 12.03 2.31
CA ASP A 117 16.09 11.72 2.55
C ASP A 117 16.29 11.09 3.95
N GLY A 118 16.81 9.86 3.98
CA GLY A 118 17.01 9.07 5.19
C GLY A 118 15.77 8.48 5.86
N ALA A 119 14.55 8.67 5.34
CA ALA A 119 13.33 8.20 5.99
C ALA A 119 12.22 7.76 5.01
N PHE A 120 11.72 6.54 5.19
CA PHE A 120 10.51 6.07 4.50
C PHE A 120 9.25 6.66 5.15
N GLY A 121 8.23 6.94 4.34
CA GLY A 121 6.91 7.40 4.80
C GLY A 121 6.20 6.35 5.67
N ILE A 122 6.52 5.07 5.45
CA ILE A 122 6.20 3.98 6.38
C ILE A 122 7.47 3.63 7.16
N PRO A 123 7.54 3.91 8.48
CA PRO A 123 8.73 3.64 9.25
C PRO A 123 9.12 2.15 9.24
N THR A 124 10.41 1.89 9.01
CA THR A 124 11.00 0.55 9.11
C THR A 124 11.37 0.24 10.56
N GLY A 125 11.46 -1.05 10.90
CA GLY A 125 11.82 -1.52 12.25
C GLY A 125 10.63 -2.14 12.96
N SER A 126 10.93 -3.10 13.85
CA SER A 126 9.90 -3.77 14.66
C SER A 126 9.03 -2.74 15.37
N ASP A 127 7.72 -2.95 15.34
CA ASP A 127 6.72 -2.16 16.06
C ASP A 127 6.56 -0.70 15.59
N SER A 128 7.26 -0.31 14.52
CA SER A 128 7.25 1.08 14.00
C SER A 128 6.31 1.29 12.82
N GLY A 129 6.11 0.25 12.01
CA GLY A 129 5.27 0.28 10.81
C GLY A 129 4.17 -0.77 10.85
N TRP A 130 4.24 -1.71 9.91
CA TRP A 130 3.23 -2.75 9.72
C TRP A 130 3.55 -4.08 10.45
N TYR A 131 4.76 -4.26 10.99
CA TYR A 131 5.23 -5.57 11.49
C TYR A 131 5.92 -5.51 12.86
N ASN A 132 5.88 -6.64 13.57
CA ASN A 132 6.75 -6.97 14.68
C ASN A 132 7.77 -8.02 14.23
N TYR A 133 8.99 -7.96 14.76
CA TYR A 133 10.01 -9.00 14.58
C TYR A 133 10.35 -9.66 15.91
N ASN A 134 10.11 -10.96 16.02
CA ASN A 134 10.51 -11.77 17.16
C ASN A 134 11.89 -12.38 16.90
N PHE A 135 12.92 -11.84 17.55
CA PHE A 135 14.30 -12.31 17.41
C PHE A 135 14.57 -13.70 18.03
N MET A 136 13.71 -14.19 18.92
CA MET A 136 13.87 -15.54 19.50
C MET A 136 13.42 -16.61 18.52
N THR A 137 12.39 -16.32 17.72
CA THR A 137 11.85 -17.24 16.72
C THR A 137 12.26 -16.88 15.30
N ASN A 138 12.92 -15.73 15.07
CA ASN A 138 13.21 -15.14 13.76
C ASN A 138 11.97 -14.92 12.88
N ILE A 139 10.81 -14.63 13.48
CA ILE A 139 9.56 -14.42 12.77
C ILE A 139 9.25 -12.93 12.63
N VAL A 140 9.03 -12.48 11.39
CA VAL A 140 8.33 -11.23 11.07
C VAL A 140 6.83 -11.51 10.99
N ALA A 141 6.01 -10.79 11.76
CA ALA A 141 4.55 -10.93 11.74
C ALA A 141 3.88 -9.55 11.55
N PRO A 142 2.82 -9.43 10.73
CA PRO A 142 2.01 -8.22 10.69
C PRO A 142 1.45 -7.88 12.07
N ILE A 143 1.39 -6.60 12.41
CA ILE A 143 0.77 -6.15 13.66
C ILE A 143 -0.75 -6.08 13.43
N PRO A 144 -1.55 -6.84 14.21
CA PRO A 144 -3.00 -6.81 14.07
C PRO A 144 -3.57 -5.40 14.23
N GLY A 145 -4.48 -5.03 13.34
CA GLY A 145 -5.16 -3.74 13.36
C GLY A 145 -4.31 -2.54 12.91
N LYS A 146 -3.16 -2.77 12.25
CA LYS A 146 -2.43 -1.73 11.52
C LYS A 146 -2.92 -1.68 10.08
N ILE A 147 -3.61 -0.60 9.73
CA ILE A 147 -4.07 -0.36 8.37
C ILE A 147 -3.20 0.73 7.75
N LEU A 148 -2.57 0.40 6.61
CA LEU A 148 -1.82 1.38 5.84
C LEU A 148 -2.78 2.06 4.88
N VAL A 149 -2.92 3.38 4.97
CA VAL A 149 -3.73 4.16 4.03
C VAL A 149 -2.79 4.93 3.12
N PHE A 150 -3.01 4.84 1.82
CA PHE A 150 -2.18 5.46 0.81
C PHE A 150 -2.94 6.53 0.07
N ARG A 151 -2.30 7.69 -0.11
CA ARG A 151 -2.52 8.50 -1.31
C ARG A 151 -1.64 7.92 -2.41
N THR A 152 -2.23 7.61 -3.55
CA THR A 152 -1.57 7.04 -4.74
C THR A 152 -0.76 8.11 -5.49
N ALA A 153 0.06 7.70 -6.45
CA ALA A 153 0.94 8.59 -7.21
C ALA A 153 0.17 9.69 -7.94
N ASP A 154 -1.06 9.40 -8.38
CA ASP A 154 -1.96 10.32 -9.07
C ASP A 154 -3.01 10.99 -8.17
N GLY A 155 -2.91 10.80 -6.85
CA GLY A 155 -3.71 11.53 -5.86
C GLY A 155 -5.03 10.88 -5.44
N LYS A 156 -5.34 9.66 -5.91
CA LYS A 156 -6.45 8.83 -5.41
C LYS A 156 -6.07 8.10 -4.13
N TYR A 157 -6.97 7.29 -3.57
CA TYR A 157 -6.74 6.66 -2.26
C TYR A 157 -6.90 5.14 -2.28
N ALA A 158 -6.09 4.46 -1.45
CA ALA A 158 -6.22 3.05 -1.15
C ALA A 158 -6.00 2.79 0.35
N LYS A 159 -6.52 1.67 0.88
CA LYS A 159 -6.07 1.10 2.16
C LYS A 159 -5.57 -0.32 1.96
N VAL A 160 -4.62 -0.73 2.79
CA VAL A 160 -3.98 -2.05 2.75
C VAL A 160 -3.88 -2.62 4.16
N GLU A 161 -4.22 -3.89 4.31
CA GLU A 161 -3.86 -4.71 5.48
C GLU A 161 -2.89 -5.80 5.03
N ILE A 162 -1.67 -5.81 5.58
CA ILE A 162 -0.71 -6.88 5.33
C ILE A 162 -1.12 -8.12 6.12
N LEU A 163 -1.32 -9.24 5.42
CA LEU A 163 -1.79 -10.49 5.99
C LEU A 163 -0.65 -11.48 6.25
N SER A 164 0.38 -11.48 5.40
CA SER A 164 1.56 -12.33 5.59
C SER A 164 2.81 -11.74 4.92
N TYR A 165 3.97 -12.17 5.41
CA TYR A 165 5.30 -11.92 4.87
C TYR A 165 5.96 -13.19 4.28
N TYR A 166 5.28 -14.33 4.34
CA TYR A 166 5.77 -15.62 3.89
C TYR A 166 4.89 -16.16 2.77
N GLU A 167 5.54 -16.90 1.85
CA GLU A 167 4.92 -17.50 0.68
C GLU A 167 3.75 -18.40 1.08
N ASP A 168 2.65 -18.28 0.35
CA ASP A 168 1.36 -18.96 0.57
C ASP A 168 0.65 -18.62 1.89
N ALA A 169 1.10 -17.58 2.59
CA ALA A 169 0.47 -17.05 3.79
C ALA A 169 0.14 -18.12 4.87
N PRO A 170 1.14 -18.89 5.36
CA PRO A 170 0.91 -19.90 6.38
C PRO A 170 0.37 -19.28 7.67
N ALA A 171 -0.63 -19.92 8.27
CA ALA A 171 -1.22 -19.46 9.53
C ALA A 171 -0.21 -19.42 10.69
N ASN A 172 0.79 -20.30 10.66
CA ASN A 172 1.90 -20.34 11.61
C ASN A 172 3.21 -20.42 10.81
N PRO A 173 3.85 -19.28 10.49
CA PRO A 173 5.07 -19.28 9.70
C PRO A 173 6.23 -19.92 10.48
N ASP A 174 6.98 -20.76 9.77
CA ASP A 174 8.23 -21.36 10.20
C ASP A 174 9.37 -20.79 9.32
N PRO A 175 10.30 -20.00 9.88
CA PRO A 175 11.37 -19.37 9.10
C PRO A 175 12.38 -20.36 8.52
N ASP A 176 12.40 -21.62 8.98
CA ASP A 176 13.29 -22.65 8.43
C ASP A 176 12.73 -23.30 7.15
N THR A 177 11.41 -23.25 6.95
CA THR A 177 10.73 -23.96 5.86
C THR A 177 9.87 -23.07 4.97
N ASN A 178 9.38 -21.93 5.46
CA ASN A 178 8.58 -20.98 4.70
C ASN A 178 9.47 -19.87 4.13
N ALA A 179 9.41 -19.67 2.81
CA ALA A 179 10.12 -18.60 2.15
C ALA A 179 9.57 -17.23 2.62
N ALA A 180 10.44 -16.41 3.21
CA ALA A 180 10.12 -15.04 3.61
C ALA A 180 10.19 -14.07 2.42
N ARG A 181 9.72 -12.83 2.62
CA ARG A 181 9.68 -11.76 1.60
C ARG A 181 8.63 -11.99 0.51
N TYR A 182 7.56 -12.67 0.85
CA TYR A 182 6.39 -12.84 0.00
C TYR A 182 5.19 -12.20 0.70
N PHE A 183 4.82 -11.01 0.24
CA PHE A 183 3.70 -10.30 0.81
C PHE A 183 2.39 -10.89 0.32
N THR A 184 1.49 -11.13 1.26
CA THR A 184 0.06 -11.28 0.99
C THR A 184 -0.66 -10.16 1.71
N PHE A 185 -1.50 -9.43 0.99
CA PHE A 185 -2.25 -8.30 1.54
C PHE A 185 -3.59 -8.16 0.85
N LYS A 186 -4.58 -7.65 1.59
CA LYS A 186 -5.82 -7.19 0.99
C LYS A 186 -5.82 -5.68 0.89
N TYR A 187 -6.52 -5.15 -0.10
CA TYR A 187 -6.61 -3.72 -0.32
C TYR A 187 -7.97 -3.30 -0.84
N VAL A 188 -8.31 -2.05 -0.54
CA VAL A 188 -9.41 -1.34 -1.19
C VAL A 188 -8.81 -0.14 -1.90
N TYR A 189 -9.11 0.04 -3.19
CA TYR A 189 -8.70 1.18 -4.00
C TYR A 189 -9.93 1.94 -4.50
N ASN A 190 -9.91 3.26 -4.34
CA ASN A 190 -10.91 4.15 -4.87
C ASN A 190 -10.41 4.79 -6.18
N PRO A 191 -10.93 4.39 -7.35
CA PRO A 191 -10.49 4.92 -8.64
C PRO A 191 -11.04 6.33 -8.94
N ASN A 192 -11.83 6.91 -8.04
CA ASN A 192 -12.50 8.19 -8.28
C ASN A 192 -11.66 9.37 -7.78
N GLU A 193 -11.27 10.24 -8.69
CA GLU A 193 -10.48 11.44 -8.36
C GLU A 193 -11.22 12.35 -7.38
N GLY A 194 -10.53 12.78 -6.32
CA GLY A 194 -11.06 13.65 -5.28
C GLY A 194 -11.95 12.95 -4.24
N GLU A 195 -12.32 11.69 -4.45
CA GLU A 195 -13.12 10.92 -3.50
C GLU A 195 -12.23 10.23 -2.46
N THR A 196 -12.65 10.29 -1.20
CA THR A 196 -11.86 9.77 -0.06
C THR A 196 -12.47 8.53 0.59
N SER A 197 -13.59 8.02 0.08
CA SER A 197 -14.22 6.80 0.61
C SER A 197 -13.32 5.59 0.39
N LEU A 198 -13.22 4.75 1.42
CA LEU A 198 -12.53 3.46 1.47
C LEU A 198 -13.43 2.40 2.14
N ALA A 199 -14.73 2.69 2.28
CA ALA A 199 -15.70 1.75 2.79
C ALA A 199 -15.91 0.62 1.77
N GLU A 200 -15.80 -0.62 2.25
CA GLU A 200 -16.15 -1.81 1.48
C GLU A 200 -17.66 -2.03 1.43
#